data_AF-R7T4F5-F1
#
_entry.id   AF-R7T4F5-F1
#
_cell.length_a   1.000
_cell.length_b   1.000
_cell.length_c   1.000
_cell.angle_alpha   90.00
_cell.angle_beta   90.00
_cell.angle_gamma   90.00
#
_symmetry.space_group_name_H-M   'P 1'
#
loop_
_entity.id
_entity.type
_entity.pdbx_description
1 polymer ?
#
loop_
_entity_poly.entity_id
_entity_poly.type
_entity_poly.pdbx_seq_one_letter_code
_entity_poly.pdbx_strand_id
1 'polypeptide(L)'
;MFSWSRVKVLPRNWKIASKHCETRNSFNKYIKWTEATFLPFLQTEYPWFVDVYKAYPYDVQRVDAAKYFIMYHFGGVYVDMDMNCRRNIWYFTSKISHNHSVALVRTEPMGFATDFMASKPRQPFFHHVIVRLYETSQRNYIFPYLTVLFATGPMFLTSCVNSYKGNNSENNFHVI
;
A
#
# COMPACT_ATOMS: atom_id res chain seq x y z
N MET A 1 -6.90 -0.77 -10.39
CA MET A 1 -5.54 -1.20 -9.98
C MET A 1 -4.65 0.02 -9.92
N PHE A 2 -3.81 0.09 -8.90
CA PHE A 2 -2.88 1.18 -8.65
C PHE A 2 -1.46 0.63 -8.59
N SER A 3 -0.52 1.38 -9.13
CA SER A 3 0.91 1.11 -9.00
C SER A 3 1.67 2.41 -8.80
N TRP A 4 2.84 2.34 -8.17
CA TRP A 4 3.71 3.49 -7.98
C TRP A 4 4.93 3.46 -8.88
N SER A 5 5.27 4.59 -9.50
CA SER A 5 6.48 4.74 -10.31
C SER A 5 7.30 5.96 -9.95
N ARG A 6 8.60 5.74 -9.79
CA ARG A 6 9.58 6.81 -9.68
C ARG A 6 10.43 7.01 -10.93
N VAL A 7 10.63 5.97 -11.73
CA VAL A 7 11.54 6.03 -12.87
C VAL A 7 10.79 6.51 -14.09
N LYS A 8 11.30 7.57 -14.74
CA LYS A 8 10.80 8.05 -16.04
C LYS A 8 10.80 6.92 -17.08
N VAL A 9 11.84 6.07 -17.03
CA VAL A 9 11.99 4.88 -17.88
C VAL A 9 12.01 3.63 -17.02
N LEU A 10 10.96 2.83 -17.09
CA LEU A 10 10.89 1.56 -16.37
C LEU A 10 11.92 0.55 -16.92
N PRO A 11 12.60 -0.22 -16.05
CA PRO A 11 13.38 -1.39 -16.44
C PRO A 11 12.55 -2.36 -17.29
N ARG A 12 13.19 -3.06 -18.24
CA ARG A 12 12.49 -3.93 -19.21
C ARG A 12 11.66 -5.01 -18.50
N ASN A 13 12.22 -5.66 -17.49
CA ASN A 13 11.54 -6.66 -16.67
C ASN A 13 10.28 -6.10 -15.98
N TRP A 14 10.32 -4.86 -15.46
CA TRP A 14 9.17 -4.23 -14.82
C TRP A 14 8.10 -3.81 -15.82
N LYS A 15 8.48 -3.36 -17.02
CA LYS A 15 7.53 -3.12 -18.11
C LYS A 15 6.77 -4.39 -18.48
N ILE A 16 7.48 -5.52 -18.59
CA ILE A 16 6.89 -6.82 -18.88
C ILE A 16 5.95 -7.26 -17.74
N ALA A 17 6.40 -7.15 -16.48
CA ALA A 17 5.61 -7.49 -15.30
C ALA A 17 4.31 -6.66 -15.22
N SER A 18 4.41 -5.33 -15.30
CA SER A 18 3.26 -4.42 -15.36
C SER A 18 2.33 -4.77 -16.52
N LYS A 19 2.88 -5.07 -17.70
CA LYS A 19 2.06 -5.43 -18.86
C LYS A 19 1.29 -6.74 -18.65
N HIS A 20 1.90 -7.75 -18.04
CA HIS A 20 1.20 -8.98 -17.68
C HIS A 20 0.07 -8.72 -16.68
N CYS A 21 0.26 -7.83 -15.72
CA CYS A 21 -0.79 -7.42 -14.82
C CYS A 21 -1.93 -6.68 -15.53
N GLU A 22 -1.63 -5.79 -16.47
CA GLU A 22 -2.65 -5.11 -17.27
C GLU A 22 -3.43 -6.09 -18.17
N THR A 23 -2.75 -7.01 -18.86
CA THR A 23 -3.41 -7.88 -19.85
C THR A 23 -4.19 -9.03 -19.23
N ARG A 24 -3.78 -9.53 -18.06
CA ARG A 24 -4.45 -10.66 -17.39
C ARG A 24 -5.61 -10.23 -16.49
N ASN A 25 -5.80 -8.92 -16.30
CA ASN A 25 -6.83 -8.40 -15.42
C ASN A 25 -7.68 -7.35 -16.16
N SER A 26 -8.98 -7.60 -16.25
CA SER A 26 -9.94 -6.65 -16.80
C SER A 26 -10.31 -5.57 -15.76
N PHE A 27 -9.32 -4.82 -15.29
CA PHE A 27 -9.60 -3.69 -14.40
C PHE A 27 -10.21 -2.52 -15.19
N ASN A 28 -11.31 -1.97 -14.70
CA ASN A 28 -11.95 -0.78 -15.30
C ASN A 28 -11.00 0.43 -15.40
N LYS A 29 -10.01 0.51 -14.49
CA LYS A 29 -9.02 1.60 -14.47
C LYS A 29 -7.68 1.13 -13.90
N TYR A 30 -6.61 1.45 -14.60
CA TYR A 30 -5.24 1.35 -14.11
C TYR A 30 -4.68 2.77 -13.93
N ILE A 31 -4.21 3.09 -12.73
CA ILE A 31 -3.60 4.39 -12.43
C ILE A 31 -2.18 4.15 -11.94
N LYS A 32 -1.23 4.77 -12.66
CA LYS A 32 0.18 4.82 -12.28
C LYS A 32 0.44 6.12 -11.54
N TRP A 33 0.67 6.02 -10.23
CA TRP A 33 1.01 7.15 -9.38
C TRP A 33 2.50 7.47 -9.48
N THR A 34 2.81 8.75 -9.36
CA THR A 34 4.16 9.28 -9.24
C THR A 34 4.15 10.32 -8.13
N GLU A 35 5.30 10.73 -7.64
CA GLU A 35 5.37 11.81 -6.66
C GLU A 35 4.71 13.11 -7.17
N ALA A 36 4.90 13.43 -8.45
CA ALA A 36 4.33 14.62 -9.09
C ALA A 36 2.79 14.59 -9.15
N THR A 37 2.18 13.41 -9.17
CA THR A 37 0.71 13.28 -9.13
C THR A 37 0.18 13.08 -7.72
N PHE A 38 0.97 12.46 -6.84
CA PHE A 38 0.57 12.15 -5.47
C PHE A 38 0.65 13.36 -4.55
N LEU A 39 1.69 14.20 -4.64
CA LEU A 39 1.83 15.34 -3.74
C LEU A 39 0.67 16.35 -3.87
N PRO A 40 0.20 16.74 -5.08
CA PRO A 40 -0.99 17.56 -5.21
C PRO A 40 -2.26 16.89 -4.64
N PHE A 41 -2.42 15.59 -4.85
CA PHE A 41 -3.52 14.83 -4.26
C PHE A 41 -3.46 14.85 -2.72
N LEU A 42 -2.30 14.63 -2.13
CA LEU A 42 -2.09 14.67 -0.68
C LEU A 42 -2.37 16.07 -0.12
N GLN A 43 -1.93 17.12 -0.81
CA GLN A 43 -2.19 18.51 -0.41
C GLN A 43 -3.67 18.85 -0.37
N THR A 44 -4.44 18.37 -1.35
CA THR A 44 -5.88 18.62 -1.44
C THR A 44 -6.68 17.81 -0.44
N GLU A 45 -6.40 16.51 -0.32
CA GLU A 45 -7.25 15.57 0.43
C GLU A 45 -6.80 15.37 1.88
N TYR A 46 -5.50 15.53 2.17
CA TYR A 46 -4.89 15.25 3.47
C TYR A 46 -3.81 16.27 3.84
N PRO A 47 -4.13 17.58 3.87
CA PRO A 47 -3.14 18.65 4.07
C PRO A 47 -2.34 18.49 5.37
N TRP A 48 -2.95 17.90 6.41
CA TRP A 48 -2.35 17.64 7.72
C TRP A 48 -1.14 16.68 7.69
N PHE A 49 -0.97 15.90 6.62
CA PHE A 49 0.13 14.95 6.48
C PHE A 49 1.26 15.43 5.55
N VAL A 50 1.08 16.58 4.87
CA VAL A 50 2.02 17.05 3.84
C VAL A 50 3.42 17.27 4.41
N ASP A 51 3.53 17.88 5.59
CA ASP A 51 4.82 18.16 6.21
C ASP A 51 5.52 16.89 6.67
N VAL A 52 4.76 15.93 7.21
CA VAL A 52 5.27 14.59 7.55
C VAL A 52 5.80 13.88 6.31
N TYR A 53 5.03 13.89 5.22
CA TYR A 53 5.42 13.25 3.96
C TYR A 53 6.72 13.84 3.40
N LYS A 54 6.87 15.17 3.44
CA LYS A 54 8.08 15.87 2.99
C LYS A 54 9.27 15.63 3.91
N ALA A 55 9.04 15.46 5.21
CA ALA A 55 10.08 15.25 6.20
C ALA A 55 10.72 13.85 6.16
N TYR A 56 10.12 12.88 5.46
CA TYR A 56 10.72 11.55 5.37
C TYR A 56 12.13 11.61 4.74
N PRO A 57 13.16 11.06 5.40
CA PRO A 57 14.52 11.10 4.85
C PRO A 57 14.70 10.20 3.63
N TYR A 58 13.92 9.10 3.53
CA TYR A 58 14.06 8.12 2.46
C TYR A 58 12.87 8.15 1.52
N ASP A 59 13.14 8.16 0.21
CA ASP A 59 12.08 8.10 -0.78
C ASP A 59 11.19 6.85 -0.64
N VAL A 60 11.75 5.73 -0.18
CA VAL A 60 10.96 4.49 0.02
C VAL A 60 9.86 4.71 1.07
N GLN A 61 10.12 5.53 2.10
CA GLN A 61 9.10 5.87 3.08
C GLN A 61 7.95 6.67 2.49
N ARG A 62 8.27 7.63 1.61
CA ARG A 62 7.25 8.38 0.85
C ARG A 62 6.39 7.45 0.01
N VAL A 63 7.02 6.50 -0.70
CA VAL A 63 6.30 5.52 -1.52
C VAL A 63 5.37 4.68 -0.64
N ASP A 64 5.89 4.08 0.45
CA ASP A 64 5.09 3.25 1.35
C ASP A 64 3.92 4.03 1.96
N ALA A 65 4.16 5.26 2.43
CA ALA A 65 3.10 6.12 2.95
C ALA A 65 2.04 6.39 1.88
N ALA A 66 2.45 6.71 0.65
CA ALA A 66 1.52 6.97 -0.44
C ALA A 66 0.60 5.78 -0.75
N LYS A 67 1.11 4.55 -0.68
CA LYS A 67 0.30 3.32 -0.86
C LYS A 67 -0.88 3.30 0.10
N TYR A 68 -0.68 3.65 1.37
CA TYR A 68 -1.74 3.63 2.37
C TYR A 68 -2.79 4.71 2.16
N PHE A 69 -2.40 5.92 1.74
CA PHE A 69 -3.35 6.97 1.38
C PHE A 69 -4.16 6.63 0.14
N ILE A 70 -3.52 6.04 -0.88
CA ILE A 70 -4.21 5.56 -2.09
C ILE A 70 -5.22 4.47 -1.72
N MET A 71 -4.81 3.50 -0.89
CA MET A 71 -5.70 2.43 -0.42
C MET A 71 -6.86 2.96 0.43
N TYR A 72 -6.62 3.93 1.32
CA TYR A 72 -7.70 4.53 2.11
C TYR A 72 -8.69 5.31 1.22
N HIS A 73 -8.19 6.14 0.31
CA HIS A 73 -9.04 7.02 -0.47
C HIS A 73 -9.81 6.28 -1.57
N PHE A 74 -9.11 5.47 -2.37
CA PHE A 74 -9.68 4.81 -3.55
C PHE A 74 -10.02 3.33 -3.34
N GLY A 75 -9.40 2.67 -2.37
CA GLY A 75 -9.46 1.21 -2.24
C GLY A 75 -8.94 0.51 -3.50
N GLY A 76 -9.66 -0.52 -3.93
CA GLY A 76 -9.30 -1.31 -5.11
C GLY A 76 -8.16 -2.26 -4.81
N VAL A 77 -7.16 -2.28 -5.70
CA VAL A 77 -5.99 -3.16 -5.64
C VAL A 77 -4.75 -2.31 -5.90
N TYR A 78 -3.82 -2.34 -4.97
CA TYR A 78 -2.47 -1.83 -5.14
C TYR A 78 -1.51 -2.99 -5.42
N VAL A 79 -0.62 -2.80 -6.40
CA VAL A 79 0.41 -3.76 -6.79
C VAL A 79 1.70 -3.00 -7.13
N ASP A 80 2.83 -3.40 -6.57
CA ASP A 80 4.14 -2.86 -6.96
C ASP A 80 4.47 -3.19 -8.43
N MET A 81 5.17 -2.29 -9.12
CA MET A 81 5.39 -2.41 -10.58
C MET A 81 6.29 -3.56 -11.01
N ASP A 82 7.06 -4.11 -10.08
CA ASP A 82 7.94 -5.26 -10.29
C ASP A 82 7.24 -6.60 -10.05
N MET A 83 5.98 -6.57 -9.58
CA MET A 83 5.16 -7.76 -9.41
C MET A 83 4.63 -8.28 -10.75
N ASN A 84 4.91 -9.55 -11.02
CA ASN A 84 4.48 -10.22 -12.23
C ASN A 84 3.21 -11.04 -12.01
N CYS A 85 2.07 -10.56 -12.51
CA CYS A 85 0.80 -11.26 -12.42
C CYS A 85 0.83 -12.55 -13.26
N ARG A 86 0.82 -13.71 -12.60
CA ARG A 86 0.76 -15.02 -13.27
C ARG A 86 -0.68 -15.44 -13.60
N ARG A 87 -1.65 -14.95 -12.84
CA ARG A 87 -3.09 -15.23 -12.98
C ARG A 87 -3.90 -13.94 -12.73
N ASN A 88 -5.19 -13.99 -13.01
CA ASN A 88 -6.09 -12.88 -12.74
C ASN A 88 -6.20 -12.66 -11.21
N ILE A 89 -5.86 -11.45 -10.76
CA ILE A 89 -5.90 -10.99 -9.36
C ILE A 89 -7.33 -11.04 -8.80
N TRP A 90 -8.35 -10.97 -9.66
CA TRP A 90 -9.75 -11.07 -9.25
C TRP A 90 -10.01 -12.31 -8.39
N TYR A 91 -9.28 -13.41 -8.64
CA TYR A 91 -9.35 -14.62 -7.82
C TYR A 91 -9.10 -14.35 -6.32
N PHE A 92 -8.14 -13.47 -6.01
CA PHE A 92 -7.80 -13.11 -4.63
C PHE A 92 -8.74 -12.04 -4.07
N THR A 93 -9.21 -11.13 -4.92
CA THR A 93 -10.02 -9.98 -4.48
C THR A 93 -11.51 -10.28 -4.40
N SER A 94 -12.01 -11.31 -5.10
CA SER A 94 -13.42 -11.73 -5.04
C SER A 94 -13.87 -12.13 -3.64
N LYS A 95 -12.93 -12.66 -2.84
CA LYS A 95 -13.16 -13.03 -1.43
C LYS A 95 -13.31 -11.81 -0.49
N ILE A 96 -12.81 -10.64 -0.88
CA ILE A 96 -13.01 -9.35 -0.17
C ILE A 96 -14.47 -8.88 -0.29
N SER A 97 -15.21 -9.34 -1.30
CA SER A 97 -16.61 -8.91 -1.45
C SER A 97 -17.58 -9.63 -0.50
N HIS A 98 -17.18 -10.76 0.08
CA HIS A 98 -18.11 -11.66 0.77
C HIS A 98 -17.89 -11.68 2.29
N ASN A 99 -16.66 -11.90 2.77
CA ASN A 99 -16.41 -12.13 4.20
C ASN A 99 -15.31 -11.24 4.83
N HIS A 100 -14.49 -10.55 4.04
CA HIS A 100 -13.32 -9.82 4.55
C HIS A 100 -13.27 -8.40 3.99
N SER A 101 -12.76 -7.46 4.77
CA SER A 101 -12.75 -6.04 4.39
C SER A 101 -11.45 -5.60 3.70
N VAL A 102 -10.34 -6.30 3.96
CA VAL A 102 -9.00 -6.01 3.44
C VAL A 102 -8.31 -7.33 3.08
N ALA A 103 -7.55 -7.38 1.99
CA ALA A 103 -6.63 -8.48 1.68
C ALA A 103 -5.18 -8.00 1.70
N LEU A 104 -4.34 -8.79 2.38
CA LEU A 104 -2.90 -8.55 2.56
C LEU A 104 -2.15 -9.86 2.29
N VAL A 105 -0.91 -9.75 1.82
CA VAL A 105 -0.02 -10.91 1.62
C VAL A 105 0.81 -11.12 2.87
N ARG A 106 0.85 -12.35 3.38
CA ARG A 106 1.72 -12.69 4.53
C ARG A 106 3.14 -12.96 4.07
N THR A 107 4.11 -12.46 4.82
CA THR A 107 5.54 -12.76 4.62
C THR A 107 6.03 -13.76 5.65
N GLU A 108 6.76 -14.78 5.20
CA GLU A 108 7.48 -15.71 6.08
C GLU A 108 8.83 -15.11 6.52
N PRO A 109 9.26 -15.30 7.78
CA PRO A 109 8.59 -16.02 8.87
C PRO A 109 7.52 -15.19 9.60
N MET A 110 7.51 -13.86 9.41
CA MET A 110 6.57 -12.96 10.06
C MET A 110 6.31 -11.72 9.20
N GLY A 111 5.07 -11.24 9.22
CA GLY A 111 4.70 -9.92 8.74
C GLY A 111 3.73 -9.92 7.56
N PHE A 112 3.44 -8.72 7.08
CA PHE A 112 2.62 -8.46 5.90
C PHE A 112 3.37 -7.60 4.90
N ALA A 113 3.30 -7.99 3.63
CA ALA A 113 3.95 -7.27 2.55
C ALA A 113 3.16 -6.02 2.13
N THR A 114 3.89 -5.03 1.64
CA THR A 114 3.35 -3.77 1.09
C THR A 114 3.30 -3.77 -0.43
N ASP A 115 3.68 -4.86 -1.06
CA ASP A 115 3.77 -5.04 -2.52
C ASP A 115 2.41 -5.37 -3.15
N PHE A 116 1.48 -5.92 -2.37
CA PHE A 116 0.10 -6.19 -2.76
C PHE A 116 -0.86 -5.89 -1.61
N MET A 117 -1.87 -5.08 -1.89
CA MET A 117 -2.96 -4.79 -0.96
C MET A 117 -4.27 -4.64 -1.73
N ALA A 118 -5.38 -5.08 -1.15
CA ALA A 118 -6.68 -4.85 -1.76
C ALA A 118 -7.76 -4.58 -0.72
N SER A 119 -8.69 -3.68 -1.01
CA SER A 119 -9.80 -3.37 -0.12
C SER A 119 -10.89 -2.55 -0.82
N LYS A 120 -12.04 -2.36 -0.16
CA LYS A 120 -12.97 -1.28 -0.55
C LYS A 120 -12.36 0.10 -0.18
N PRO A 121 -12.83 1.20 -0.78
CA PRO A 121 -12.45 2.54 -0.31
C PRO A 121 -12.93 2.79 1.12
N ARG A 122 -12.27 3.73 1.81
CA ARG A 122 -12.61 4.21 3.17
C ARG A 122 -12.66 3.11 4.23
N GLN A 123 -11.81 2.09 4.08
CA GLN A 123 -11.74 1.02 5.07
C GLN A 123 -11.16 1.51 6.40
N PRO A 124 -11.79 1.20 7.56
CA PRO A 124 -11.33 1.70 8.85
C PRO A 124 -9.92 1.22 9.20
N PHE A 125 -9.49 0.06 8.68
CA PHE A 125 -8.10 -0.38 8.79
C PHE A 125 -7.12 0.61 8.15
N PHE A 126 -7.34 1.03 6.90
CA PHE A 126 -6.43 1.98 6.26
C PHE A 126 -6.49 3.37 6.88
N HIS A 127 -7.64 3.77 7.46
CA HIS A 127 -7.71 4.96 8.31
C HIS A 127 -6.77 4.83 9.53
N HIS A 128 -6.84 3.70 10.24
CA HIS A 128 -5.93 3.40 11.35
C HIS A 128 -4.46 3.47 10.92
N VAL A 129 -4.12 2.91 9.75
CA VAL A 129 -2.76 2.94 9.20
C VAL A 129 -2.26 4.37 8.96
N ILE A 130 -3.05 5.24 8.31
CA ILE A 130 -2.60 6.61 8.01
C ILE A 130 -2.52 7.49 9.27
N VAL A 131 -3.39 7.27 10.27
CA VAL A 131 -3.30 7.95 11.56
C VAL A 131 -2.03 7.51 12.29
N ARG A 132 -1.76 6.20 12.32
CA ARG A 132 -0.56 5.64 12.93
C ARG A 132 0.72 6.15 12.30
N LEU A 133 0.76 6.36 10.97
CA LEU A 133 1.91 6.95 10.29
C LEU A 133 2.26 8.32 10.88
N TYR A 134 1.25 9.15 11.14
CA TYR A 134 1.44 10.48 11.70
C TYR A 134 1.91 10.44 13.15
N GLU A 135 1.28 9.60 13.97
CA GLU A 135 1.67 9.38 15.37
C GLU A 135 3.11 8.88 15.50
N THR A 136 3.58 8.07 14.55
CA THR A 136 4.94 7.51 14.57
C THR A 136 5.92 8.24 13.66
N SER A 137 5.54 9.39 13.10
CA SER A 137 6.32 10.14 12.11
C SER A 137 7.71 10.56 12.58
N GLN A 138 7.88 10.72 13.90
CA GLN A 138 9.15 11.12 14.52
C GLN A 138 10.13 9.96 14.75
N ARG A 139 9.77 8.72 14.39
CA ARG A 139 10.64 7.56 14.60
C ARG A 139 11.74 7.51 13.55
N ASN A 140 12.94 7.85 13.97
CA ASN A 140 14.17 7.61 13.21
C ASN A 140 15.01 6.55 13.94
N TYR A 141 15.33 5.47 13.25
CA TYR A 141 16.20 4.41 13.78
C TYR A 141 17.63 4.65 13.30
N ILE A 142 18.60 4.17 14.07
CA ILE A 142 20.04 4.36 13.79
C ILE A 142 20.41 3.89 12.37
N PHE A 143 19.76 2.83 11.89
CA PHE A 143 20.03 2.25 10.57
C PHE A 143 18.93 2.62 9.56
N PRO A 144 19.29 3.08 8.33
CA PRO A 144 18.34 3.42 7.28
C PRO A 144 17.34 2.30 6.96
N TYR A 145 17.84 1.06 6.86
CA TYR A 145 17.00 -0.11 6.58
C TYR A 145 15.92 -0.32 7.66
N LEU A 146 16.30 -0.25 8.93
CA LEU A 146 15.34 -0.38 10.04
C LEU A 146 14.34 0.78 10.06
N THR A 147 14.79 1.99 9.70
CA THR A 147 13.91 3.15 9.60
C THR A 147 12.83 2.93 8.56
N VAL A 148 13.19 2.52 7.34
CA VAL A 148 12.20 2.21 6.29
C VAL A 148 11.28 1.07 6.75
N LEU A 149 11.85 -0.02 7.25
CA LEU A 149 11.10 -1.23 7.62
C LEU A 149 10.04 -0.97 8.70
N PHE A 150 10.36 -0.20 9.73
CA PHE A 150 9.50 0.01 10.91
C PHE A 150 8.73 1.34 10.94
N ALA A 151 9.14 2.35 10.18
CA ALA A 151 8.42 3.63 10.13
C ALA A 151 7.26 3.61 9.14
N THR A 152 7.44 2.97 7.98
CA THR A 152 6.43 2.98 6.89
C THR A 152 6.29 1.65 6.18
N GLY A 153 7.26 0.75 6.27
CA GLY A 153 7.31 -0.48 5.48
C GLY A 153 6.56 -1.68 6.06
N PRO A 154 6.96 -2.91 5.68
CA PRO A 154 6.26 -4.14 6.06
C PRO A 154 6.07 -4.34 7.57
N MET A 155 7.05 -4.00 8.41
CA MET A 155 6.90 -4.17 9.86
C MET A 155 6.02 -3.10 10.48
N PHE A 156 6.00 -1.89 9.90
CA PHE A 156 5.01 -0.88 10.25
C PHE A 156 3.58 -1.36 9.96
N LEU A 157 3.33 -1.89 8.75
CA LEU A 157 2.03 -2.47 8.37
C LEU A 157 1.65 -3.61 9.31
N THR A 158 2.58 -4.50 9.61
CA THR A 158 2.39 -5.62 10.54
C THR A 158 1.99 -5.13 11.94
N SER A 159 2.66 -4.09 12.45
CA SER A 159 2.28 -3.46 13.72
C SER A 159 0.87 -2.87 13.66
N CYS A 160 0.48 -2.28 12.53
CA CYS A 160 -0.88 -1.78 12.33
C CYS A 160 -1.91 -2.89 12.35
N VAL A 161 -1.66 -4.02 11.66
CA VAL A 161 -2.55 -5.20 11.70
C VAL A 161 -2.70 -5.72 13.12
N ASN A 162 -1.59 -5.90 13.85
CA ASN A 162 -1.62 -6.43 15.22
C ASN A 162 -2.29 -5.49 16.23
N SER A 163 -2.23 -4.17 16.00
CA SER A 163 -2.86 -3.18 16.89
C SER A 163 -4.28 -2.81 16.51
N TYR A 164 -4.76 -3.25 15.34
CA TYR A 164 -6.09 -2.91 14.84
C TYR A 164 -7.17 -3.72 15.56
N LYS A 165 -7.86 -3.08 16.50
CA LYS A 165 -9.02 -3.63 17.20
C LYS A 165 -10.31 -3.28 16.45
N GLY A 166 -10.54 -3.91 15.30
CA GLY A 166 -11.81 -3.78 14.57
C GLY A 166 -12.96 -4.53 15.25
N ASN A 167 -14.21 -4.26 14.86
CA ASN A 167 -15.43 -4.85 15.43
C ASN A 167 -15.59 -6.39 15.27
N ASN A 168 -14.56 -7.12 14.79
CA ASN A 168 -14.43 -8.58 14.72
C ASN A 168 -13.05 -8.92 14.15
N SER A 169 -12.01 -8.91 14.99
CA SER A 169 -10.59 -8.93 14.58
C SER A 169 -10.19 -10.09 13.65
N GLU A 170 -10.85 -11.24 13.72
CA GLU A 170 -10.49 -12.43 12.93
C GLU A 170 -11.09 -12.44 11.50
N ASN A 171 -12.17 -11.70 11.24
CA ASN A 171 -12.85 -11.69 9.93
C ASN A 171 -12.50 -10.47 9.06
N ASN A 172 -11.66 -9.55 9.54
CA ASN A 172 -11.39 -8.32 8.79
C ASN A 172 -10.40 -8.50 7.63
N PHE A 173 -9.51 -9.49 7.72
CA PHE A 173 -8.39 -9.66 6.79
C PHE A 173 -8.47 -10.99 6.04
N HIS A 174 -8.49 -10.92 4.71
CA HIS A 174 -8.20 -12.06 3.86
C HIS A 174 -6.68 -12.15 3.66
N VAL A 175 -6.06 -13.12 4.33
CA VAL A 175 -4.62 -13.36 4.19
C VAL A 175 -4.37 -14.23 2.96
N ILE A 176 -3.51 -13.75 2.06
CA ILE A 176 -3.05 -14.43 0.84
C ILE A 176 -1.72 -15.10 1.10
#